data_AF-C1LYV4-F1
#
_entry.id   AF-C1LYV4-F1
#
_cell.length_a   1.000
_cell.length_b   1.000
_cell.length_c   1.000
_cell.angle_alpha   90.00
_cell.angle_beta   90.00
_cell.angle_gamma   90.00
#
_symmetry.space_group_name_H-M   'P 1'
#
loop_
_entity.id
_entity.type
_entity.pdbx_description
1 polymer ?
#
loop_
_entity_poly.entity_id
_entity_poly.type
_entity_poly.pdbx_seq_one_letter_code
_entity_poly.pdbx_strand_id
1 'polypeptide(L)'
;MHTLLIGLIVSSLCAMHHAQFWNRFMLDLIWTPSNCSAESKCDPPGGYNNFIIGGLWPVNSMGLTPTCQKKVNFDLSRLALVKEKLLNSWPDYHNKTMSPELWKWNYLKFGPCAVETRLIKNEFTYFLYAWIRWKKIDLLKKLEAKGIMPHDSKLQSKMAFEKALKEAYGLKRL
;
A
#
# COMPACT_ATOMS: atom_id res chain seq x y z
N MET A 1 -51.71 39.09 27.74
CA MET A 1 -50.54 38.33 28.25
C MET A 1 -50.18 37.29 27.20
N HIS A 2 -49.13 37.52 26.41
CA HIS A 2 -48.64 36.55 25.43
C HIS A 2 -47.48 35.76 26.07
N THR A 3 -47.68 34.46 26.23
CA THR A 3 -46.72 33.54 26.81
C THR A 3 -45.60 33.27 25.81
N LEU A 4 -44.37 33.69 26.12
CA LEU A 4 -43.15 33.35 25.37
C LEU A 4 -42.78 31.89 25.66
N LEU A 5 -42.89 31.02 24.65
CA LEU A 5 -42.35 29.65 24.68
C LEU A 5 -40.86 29.70 24.32
N ILE A 6 -40.00 29.59 25.33
CA ILE A 6 -38.56 29.40 25.15
C ILE A 6 -38.34 27.93 24.76
N GLY A 7 -38.20 27.68 23.46
CA GLY A 7 -37.78 26.37 22.96
C GLY A 7 -36.29 26.16 23.23
N LEU A 8 -35.97 25.22 24.13
CA LEU A 8 -34.61 24.71 24.29
C LEU A 8 -34.22 23.94 23.02
N ILE A 9 -33.45 24.60 22.15
CA ILE A 9 -32.75 23.93 21.05
C ILE A 9 -31.65 23.10 21.72
N VAL A 10 -31.94 21.83 22.00
CA VAL A 10 -30.90 20.84 22.26
C VAL A 10 -30.19 20.67 20.92
N SER A 11 -29.19 21.52 20.66
CA SER A 11 -28.21 21.26 19.63
C SER A 11 -27.48 20.00 20.07
N SER A 12 -27.98 18.86 19.60
CA SER A 12 -27.16 17.67 19.51
C SER A 12 -25.98 18.07 18.64
N LEU A 13 -24.89 18.50 19.29
CA LEU A 13 -23.55 18.23 18.82
C LEU A 13 -23.43 16.71 18.80
N CYS A 14 -24.11 16.09 17.84
CA CYS A 14 -23.69 14.83 17.30
C CYS A 14 -22.30 15.18 16.80
N ALA A 15 -21.29 14.89 17.62
CA ALA A 15 -19.92 14.87 17.18
C ALA A 15 -19.98 13.97 15.96
N MET A 16 -19.97 14.58 14.77
CA MET A 16 -19.79 13.87 13.53
C MET A 16 -18.42 13.22 13.72
N HIS A 17 -18.43 11.97 14.21
CA HIS A 17 -17.38 11.02 13.96
C HIS A 17 -17.40 10.88 12.44
N HIS A 18 -16.76 11.83 11.76
CA HIS A 18 -16.25 11.61 10.43
C HIS A 18 -15.24 10.49 10.62
N ALA A 19 -15.71 9.24 10.62
CA ALA A 19 -14.91 8.13 10.15
C ALA A 19 -14.34 8.66 8.83
N GLN A 20 -13.04 8.97 8.79
CA GLN A 20 -12.45 9.55 7.59
C GLN A 20 -12.62 8.50 6.50
N PHE A 21 -13.60 8.72 5.64
CA PHE A 21 -13.95 7.78 4.58
C PHE A 21 -12.80 7.76 3.58
N TRP A 22 -12.21 6.58 3.41
CA TRP A 22 -11.27 6.31 2.34
C TRP A 22 -12.01 5.59 1.20
N ASN A 23 -11.50 5.70 -0.02
CA ASN A 23 -12.19 5.13 -1.19
C ASN A 23 -11.25 4.40 -2.16
N ARG A 24 -9.94 4.36 -1.90
CA ARG A 24 -8.96 3.67 -2.73
C ARG A 24 -7.88 3.02 -1.88
N PHE A 25 -7.19 2.05 -2.45
CA PHE A 25 -5.93 1.55 -1.93
C PHE A 25 -4.76 2.20 -2.69
N MET A 26 -3.74 2.60 -1.94
CA MET A 26 -2.41 2.89 -2.47
C MET A 26 -1.56 1.63 -2.28
N LEU A 27 -0.99 1.12 -3.37
CA LEU A 27 0.03 0.09 -3.35
C LEU A 27 1.34 0.74 -3.72
N ASP A 28 2.25 0.81 -2.75
CA ASP A 28 3.57 1.39 -2.92
C ASP A 28 4.56 0.32 -3.41
N LEU A 29 5.42 0.72 -4.35
CA LEU A 29 6.38 -0.15 -5.02
C LEU A 29 7.78 0.43 -4.90
N ILE A 30 8.71 -0.36 -4.39
CA ILE A 30 10.11 0.03 -4.19
C ILE A 30 10.95 -0.58 -5.31
N TRP A 31 11.74 0.26 -5.98
CA TRP A 31 12.79 -0.19 -6.90
C TRP A 31 14.05 -0.57 -6.11
N THR A 32 14.37 -1.86 -6.06
CA THR A 32 15.41 -2.39 -5.17
C THR A 32 16.82 -1.85 -5.41
N PRO A 33 17.33 -1.63 -6.65
CA PRO A 33 18.67 -1.09 -6.85
C PRO A 33 18.85 0.29 -6.26
N SER A 34 17.91 1.21 -6.52
CA SER A 34 18.02 2.59 -6.02
C SER A 34 17.90 2.67 -4.50
N ASN A 35 17.15 1.75 -3.90
CA ASN A 35 17.01 1.71 -2.44
C ASN A 35 18.24 1.07 -1.78
N CYS A 36 18.86 0.07 -2.42
CA CYS A 36 20.08 -0.57 -1.94
C CYS A 36 21.37 0.19 -2.26
N SER A 37 21.37 1.11 -3.23
CA SER A 37 22.62 1.68 -3.80
C SER A 37 23.47 2.47 -2.82
N ALA A 38 22.89 2.96 -1.72
CA ALA A 38 23.58 3.71 -0.68
C ALA A 38 23.82 2.90 0.61
N GLU A 39 23.41 1.63 0.65
CA GLU A 39 23.40 0.83 1.87
C GLU A 39 24.55 -0.20 1.89
N SER A 40 25.19 -0.34 3.06
CA SER A 40 26.28 -1.30 3.25
C SER A 40 25.78 -2.75 3.37
N LYS A 41 24.49 -2.95 3.63
CA LYS A 41 23.83 -4.26 3.75
C LYS A 41 22.44 -4.19 3.11
N CYS A 42 22.29 -4.78 1.93
CA CYS A 42 21.00 -4.94 1.27
C CYS A 42 20.95 -6.32 0.60
N ASP A 43 19.93 -7.10 0.88
CA ASP A 43 19.75 -8.46 0.37
C ASP A 43 18.31 -8.66 -0.18
N PRO A 44 17.95 -8.00 -1.29
CA PRO A 44 16.62 -8.16 -1.87
C PRO A 44 16.47 -9.58 -2.49
N PRO A 45 15.52 -10.41 -1.99
CA PRO A 45 15.28 -11.73 -2.55
C PRO A 45 14.81 -11.68 -4.01
N GLY A 46 15.41 -12.51 -4.86
CA GLY A 46 15.17 -12.51 -6.30
C GLY A 46 16.12 -11.60 -7.10
N GLY A 47 17.06 -10.94 -6.41
CA GLY A 47 18.10 -10.11 -7.00
C GLY A 47 17.71 -8.63 -7.08
N TYR A 48 18.68 -7.80 -7.48
CA TYR A 48 18.53 -6.36 -7.42
C TYR A 48 17.57 -5.79 -8.47
N ASN A 49 17.22 -6.48 -9.56
CA ASN A 49 16.45 -5.86 -10.66
C ASN A 49 14.95 -6.14 -10.61
N ASN A 50 14.25 -5.74 -9.54
CA ASN A 50 12.79 -5.82 -9.51
C ASN A 50 12.13 -4.72 -8.67
N PHE A 51 10.82 -4.55 -8.85
CA PHE A 51 9.98 -3.80 -7.93
C PHE A 51 9.41 -4.73 -6.86
N ILE A 52 9.60 -4.41 -5.59
CA ILE A 52 8.93 -5.09 -4.47
C ILE A 52 7.81 -4.19 -3.91
N ILE A 53 6.94 -4.76 -3.08
CA ILE A 53 5.91 -4.02 -2.34
C ILE A 53 6.59 -3.29 -1.18
N GLY A 54 6.42 -1.98 -1.11
CA GLY A 54 6.77 -1.17 0.06
C GLY A 54 5.65 -1.15 1.10
N GLY A 55 4.40 -1.04 0.62
CA GLY A 55 3.24 -1.06 1.49
C GLY A 55 1.91 -1.08 0.74
N LEU A 56 0.84 -1.38 1.47
CA LEU A 56 -0.53 -1.24 0.99
C LEU A 56 -1.31 -0.47 2.06
N TRP A 57 -1.98 0.61 1.72
CA TRP A 57 -2.84 1.29 2.69
C TRP A 57 -4.04 1.97 2.06
N PRO A 58 -5.14 2.10 2.81
CA PRO A 58 -6.29 2.84 2.32
C PRO A 58 -6.03 4.35 2.33
N VAL A 59 -6.48 5.04 1.29
CA VAL A 59 -6.35 6.49 1.15
C VAL A 59 -7.67 7.13 0.70
N ASN A 60 -7.90 8.36 1.14
CA ASN A 60 -9.02 9.18 0.68
C ASN A 60 -8.73 9.85 -0.67
N SER A 61 -9.65 10.71 -1.13
CA SER A 61 -9.51 11.45 -2.39
C SER A 61 -8.26 12.31 -2.46
N MET A 62 -7.78 12.82 -1.33
CA MET A 62 -6.59 13.66 -1.17
C MET A 62 -5.30 12.85 -0.97
N GLY A 63 -5.36 11.52 -0.97
CA GLY A 63 -4.19 10.66 -0.74
C GLY A 63 -3.82 10.47 0.73
N LEU A 64 -4.64 10.94 1.66
CA LEU A 64 -4.39 10.81 3.10
C LEU A 64 -4.94 9.48 3.63
N THR A 65 -4.16 8.84 4.49
CA THR A 65 -4.59 7.64 5.24
C THR A 65 -5.47 8.05 6.41
N PRO A 66 -6.66 7.47 6.57
CA PRO A 66 -7.53 7.79 7.69
C PRO A 66 -7.03 7.16 8.99
N THR A 67 -7.45 7.74 10.12
CA THR A 67 -7.30 7.11 11.43
C THR A 67 -8.48 6.16 11.67
N CYS A 68 -8.22 4.86 11.78
CA CYS A 68 -9.25 3.86 12.09
C CYS A 68 -8.99 3.21 13.44
N GLN A 69 -10.05 3.05 14.25
CA GLN A 69 -9.96 2.55 15.62
C GLN A 69 -10.23 1.04 15.73
N LYS A 70 -10.55 0.37 14.62
CA LYS A 70 -10.81 -1.06 14.59
C LYS A 70 -9.58 -1.82 15.09
N LYS A 71 -9.77 -2.64 16.13
CA LYS A 71 -8.71 -3.53 16.60
C LYS A 71 -8.50 -4.65 15.58
N VAL A 72 -7.26 -4.85 15.18
CA VAL A 72 -6.82 -5.99 14.38
C VAL A 72 -5.69 -6.70 15.12
N ASN A 73 -5.67 -8.02 15.01
CA ASN A 73 -4.59 -8.85 15.54
C ASN A 73 -3.80 -9.41 14.36
N PHE A 74 -2.49 -9.56 14.54
CA PHE A 74 -1.61 -10.18 13.56
C PHE A 74 -1.18 -11.55 14.07
N ASP A 75 -1.51 -12.60 13.31
CA ASP A 75 -1.00 -13.95 13.51
C ASP A 75 -0.24 -14.40 12.26
N LEU A 76 1.07 -14.59 12.40
CA LEU A 76 1.94 -15.02 11.31
C LEU A 76 1.54 -16.38 10.72
N SER A 77 0.99 -17.28 11.55
CA SER A 77 0.61 -18.63 11.10
C SER A 77 -0.47 -18.59 10.01
N ARG A 78 -1.31 -17.54 10.02
CA ARG A 78 -2.34 -17.32 8.99
C ARG A 78 -1.78 -16.98 7.62
N LEU A 79 -0.50 -16.60 7.55
CA LEU A 79 0.17 -16.31 6.29
C LEU A 79 0.85 -17.54 5.68
N ALA A 80 0.73 -18.74 6.27
CA ALA A 80 1.43 -19.94 5.82
C ALA A 80 1.32 -20.18 4.29
N LEU A 81 0.13 -20.01 3.70
CA LEU A 81 -0.12 -20.23 2.27
C LEU A 81 0.47 -19.14 1.35
N VAL A 82 0.79 -17.97 1.88
CA VAL A 82 1.33 -16.82 1.11
C VAL A 82 2.73 -16.41 1.55
N LYS A 83 3.28 -17.02 2.61
CA LYS A 83 4.55 -16.61 3.23
C LYS A 83 5.70 -16.55 2.23
N GLU A 84 5.91 -17.62 1.46
CA GLU A 84 6.95 -17.65 0.42
C GLU A 84 6.73 -16.62 -0.68
N LYS A 85 5.47 -16.31 -1.01
CA LYS A 85 5.15 -15.26 -1.99
C LYS A 85 5.55 -13.90 -1.46
N LEU A 86 5.21 -13.62 -0.20
CA LEU A 86 5.54 -12.37 0.49
C LEU A 86 7.04 -12.21 0.72
N LEU A 87 7.76 -13.29 1.04
CA LEU A 87 9.21 -13.26 1.17
C LEU A 87 9.92 -12.85 -0.13
N ASN A 88 9.28 -12.98 -1.30
CA ASN A 88 9.85 -12.55 -2.57
C ASN A 88 9.28 -11.21 -3.04
N SER A 89 8.00 -10.92 -2.74
CA SER A 89 7.33 -9.72 -3.24
C SER A 89 7.29 -8.56 -2.26
N TRP A 90 7.40 -8.81 -0.95
CA TRP A 90 7.31 -7.82 0.12
C TRP A 90 8.31 -8.13 1.25
N PRO A 91 9.59 -8.36 0.93
CA PRO A 91 10.60 -8.63 1.95
C PRO A 91 10.92 -7.37 2.76
N ASP A 92 11.45 -7.57 3.96
CA ASP A 92 12.41 -6.60 4.49
C ASP A 92 13.71 -6.74 3.69
N TYR A 93 14.08 -5.67 2.98
CA TYR A 93 15.19 -5.67 2.04
C TYR A 93 16.56 -5.47 2.73
N HIS A 94 16.58 -5.08 4.01
CA HIS A 94 17.79 -5.04 4.84
C HIS A 94 18.11 -6.42 5.40
N ASN A 95 17.09 -7.11 5.88
CA ASN A 95 17.19 -8.43 6.47
C ASN A 95 15.92 -9.23 6.24
N LYS A 96 15.95 -10.16 5.29
CA LYS A 96 14.81 -11.02 4.95
C LYS A 96 14.20 -11.74 6.15
N THR A 97 14.99 -12.09 7.16
CA THR A 97 14.49 -12.76 8.38
C THR A 97 13.57 -11.87 9.22
N MET A 98 13.62 -10.54 9.04
CA MET A 98 12.76 -9.53 9.69
C MET A 98 11.49 -9.18 8.89
N SER A 99 11.28 -9.83 7.74
CA SER A 99 10.06 -9.61 6.94
C SER A 99 8.77 -9.84 7.77
N PRO A 100 8.65 -10.87 8.63
CA PRO A 100 7.46 -11.04 9.47
C PRO A 100 7.14 -9.86 10.39
N GLU A 101 8.17 -9.24 10.96
CA GLU A 101 8.06 -8.07 11.83
C GLU A 101 7.63 -6.83 11.03
N LEU A 102 8.20 -6.64 9.85
CA LEU A 102 7.78 -5.59 8.90
C LEU A 102 6.30 -5.77 8.50
N TRP A 103 5.88 -6.99 8.19
CA TRP A 103 4.48 -7.31 7.86
C TRP A 103 3.56 -7.01 9.04
N LYS A 104 3.93 -7.45 10.24
CA LYS A 104 3.19 -7.17 11.47
C LYS A 104 3.02 -5.67 11.66
N TRP A 105 4.09 -4.89 11.55
CA TRP A 105 4.04 -3.43 11.73
C TRP A 105 3.12 -2.77 10.70
N ASN A 106 3.26 -3.12 9.42
CA ASN A 106 2.41 -2.59 8.35
C ASN A 106 0.92 -2.94 8.55
N TYR A 107 0.63 -4.19 8.88
CA TYR A 107 -0.75 -4.64 9.09
C TYR A 107 -1.37 -4.03 10.35
N LEU A 108 -0.64 -3.90 11.45
CA LEU A 108 -1.18 -3.23 12.65
C LEU A 108 -1.43 -1.75 12.41
N LYS A 109 -0.63 -1.10 11.56
CA LYS A 109 -0.78 0.31 11.21
C LYS A 109 -1.94 0.57 10.24
N PHE A 110 -2.06 -0.20 9.17
CA PHE A 110 -3.00 0.07 8.06
C PHE A 110 -4.18 -0.92 7.98
N GLY A 111 -4.03 -2.09 8.59
CA GLY A 111 -5.05 -3.13 8.68
C GLY A 111 -6.35 -2.67 9.34
N PRO A 112 -6.36 -1.84 10.42
CA PRO A 112 -7.58 -1.30 10.99
C PRO A 112 -8.53 -0.72 9.95
N CYS A 113 -8.00 0.05 9.01
CA CYS A 113 -8.76 0.66 7.92
C CYS A 113 -9.05 -0.30 6.77
N ALA A 114 -8.11 -1.20 6.46
CA ALA A 114 -8.24 -2.10 5.31
C ALA A 114 -9.25 -3.24 5.55
N VAL A 115 -9.34 -3.75 6.78
CA VAL A 115 -10.18 -4.90 7.19
C VAL A 115 -11.67 -4.52 7.34
N GLU A 116 -12.06 -3.32 6.93
CA GLU A 116 -13.47 -2.89 6.85
C GLU A 116 -14.10 -3.16 5.49
N THR A 117 -13.32 -3.57 4.49
CA THR A 117 -13.86 -3.85 3.15
C THR A 117 -14.45 -5.26 3.01
N ARG A 118 -15.35 -5.45 2.04
CA ARG A 118 -15.80 -6.79 1.63
C ARG A 118 -14.67 -7.69 1.11
N LEU A 119 -13.59 -7.09 0.59
CA LEU A 119 -12.47 -7.79 -0.06
C LEU A 119 -11.39 -8.23 0.92
N ILE A 120 -11.10 -7.42 1.93
CA ILE A 120 -10.07 -7.67 2.95
C ILE A 120 -10.76 -7.80 4.29
N LYS A 121 -10.69 -9.00 4.88
CA LYS A 121 -11.42 -9.38 6.10
C LYS A 121 -10.49 -9.72 7.27
N ASN A 122 -9.22 -9.95 6.99
CA ASN A 122 -8.22 -10.43 7.94
C ASN A 122 -6.81 -10.28 7.35
N GLU A 123 -5.79 -10.66 8.12
CA GLU A 123 -4.38 -10.56 7.71
C GLU A 123 -4.09 -11.35 6.44
N PHE A 124 -4.58 -12.58 6.32
CA PHE A 124 -4.36 -13.41 5.14
C PHE A 124 -4.87 -12.73 3.86
N THR A 125 -6.13 -12.27 3.87
CA THR A 125 -6.73 -11.59 2.72
C THR A 125 -6.08 -10.24 2.42
N TYR A 126 -5.57 -9.53 3.42
CA TYR A 126 -4.82 -8.28 3.24
C TYR A 126 -3.54 -8.50 2.44
N PHE A 127 -2.71 -9.45 2.87
CA PHE A 127 -1.45 -9.75 2.20
C PHE A 127 -1.65 -10.43 0.85
N LEU A 128 -2.64 -11.33 0.74
CA LEU A 128 -3.00 -11.93 -0.55
C LEU A 128 -3.47 -10.88 -1.55
N TYR A 129 -4.28 -9.91 -1.11
CA TYR A 129 -4.73 -8.81 -1.96
C TYR A 129 -3.55 -7.98 -2.48
N ALA A 130 -2.64 -7.58 -1.59
CA ALA A 130 -1.41 -6.85 -1.97
C ALA A 130 -0.60 -7.63 -3.01
N TRP A 131 -0.35 -8.93 -2.76
CA TRP A 131 0.41 -9.78 -3.69
C TRP A 131 -0.27 -9.92 -5.05
N ILE A 132 -1.59 -10.15 -5.10
CA ILE A 132 -2.34 -10.24 -6.36
C ILE A 132 -2.25 -8.93 -7.15
N ARG A 133 -2.35 -7.78 -6.47
CA ARG A 133 -2.24 -6.47 -7.11
C ARG A 133 -0.83 -6.22 -7.64
N TRP A 134 0.19 -6.47 -6.85
CA TRP A 134 1.59 -6.37 -7.27
C TRP A 134 1.88 -7.22 -8.50
N LYS A 135 1.47 -8.50 -8.47
CA LYS A 135 1.65 -9.43 -9.60
C LYS A 135 0.90 -8.99 -10.85
N LYS A 136 -0.29 -8.38 -10.70
CA LYS A 136 -1.07 -7.87 -11.83
C LYS A 136 -0.46 -6.61 -12.44
N ILE A 137 0.13 -5.74 -11.62
CA ILE A 137 0.81 -4.53 -12.09
C ILE A 137 2.01 -4.94 -12.94
N ASP A 138 2.89 -5.81 -12.42
CA ASP A 138 4.05 -6.32 -13.16
C ASP A 138 4.89 -5.18 -13.78
N LEU A 139 5.23 -4.20 -12.93
CA LEU A 139 5.69 -2.88 -13.37
C LEU A 139 6.92 -2.93 -14.26
N LEU A 140 7.94 -3.70 -13.87
CA LEU A 140 9.18 -3.80 -14.64
C LEU A 140 8.89 -4.32 -16.05
N LYS A 141 8.18 -5.44 -16.18
CA LYS A 141 7.83 -6.02 -17.48
C LYS A 141 7.06 -5.04 -18.37
N LYS A 142 6.15 -4.25 -17.80
CA LYS A 142 5.39 -3.24 -18.55
C LYS A 142 6.27 -2.09 -19.02
N LEU A 143 7.24 -1.65 -18.21
CA LEU A 143 8.22 -0.65 -18.60
C LEU A 143 9.16 -1.17 -19.69
N GLU A 144 9.64 -2.40 -19.57
CA GLU A 144 10.52 -3.05 -20.55
C GLU A 144 9.84 -3.18 -21.92
N ALA A 145 8.55 -3.55 -21.94
CA ALA A 145 7.73 -3.60 -23.15
C ALA A 145 7.56 -2.23 -23.83
N LYS A 146 7.88 -1.13 -23.12
CA LYS A 146 7.90 0.24 -23.63
C LYS A 146 9.32 0.77 -23.87
N GLY A 147 10.33 -0.10 -23.82
CA GLY A 147 11.74 0.23 -24.03
C GLY A 147 12.41 0.91 -22.83
N ILE A 148 11.76 0.91 -21.66
CA ILE A 148 12.33 1.45 -20.43
C ILE A 148 12.91 0.29 -19.62
N MET A 149 14.23 0.20 -19.63
CA MET A 149 14.98 -0.88 -18.98
C MET A 149 15.91 -0.31 -17.91
N PRO A 150 16.18 -1.06 -16.83
CA PRO A 150 17.24 -0.75 -15.89
C PRO A 150 18.58 -0.60 -16.61
N HIS A 151 19.36 0.41 -16.22
CA HIS A 151 20.69 0.63 -16.78
C HIS A 151 21.55 1.43 -15.78
N ASP A 152 22.82 1.06 -15.61
CA ASP A 152 23.68 1.65 -14.58
C ASP A 152 24.15 3.07 -14.93
N SER A 153 24.39 3.35 -16.21
CA SER A 153 24.89 4.66 -16.68
C SER A 153 23.94 5.47 -17.57
N LYS A 154 22.81 4.90 -18.00
CA LYS A 154 21.88 5.58 -18.92
C LYS A 154 20.68 6.10 -18.16
N LEU A 155 20.55 7.42 -18.14
CA LEU A 155 19.38 8.07 -17.56
C LEU A 155 18.13 7.81 -18.40
N GLN A 156 17.02 7.52 -17.70
CA GLN A 156 15.71 7.39 -18.31
C GLN A 156 14.98 8.74 -18.23
N SER A 157 14.31 9.12 -19.31
CA SER A 157 13.50 10.35 -19.33
C SER A 157 12.27 10.19 -18.44
N LYS A 158 12.09 11.11 -17.48
CA LYS A 158 10.87 11.17 -16.64
C LYS A 158 9.61 11.21 -17.50
N MET A 159 9.62 12.00 -18.57
CA MET A 159 8.47 12.10 -19.49
C MET A 159 8.19 10.78 -20.21
N ALA A 160 9.24 10.07 -20.66
CA ALA A 160 9.08 8.76 -21.27
C ALA A 160 8.52 7.74 -20.27
N PHE A 161 9.01 7.77 -19.02
CA PHE A 161 8.53 6.92 -17.92
C PHE A 161 7.04 7.14 -17.63
N GLU A 162 6.62 8.39 -17.43
CA GLU A 162 5.21 8.72 -17.21
C GLU A 162 4.33 8.35 -18.39
N LYS A 163 4.81 8.53 -19.63
CA LYS A 163 4.10 8.10 -20.84
C LYS A 163 3.92 6.59 -20.88
N ALA A 164 4.98 5.82 -20.61
CA ALA A 164 4.93 4.36 -20.58
C ALA A 164 3.91 3.85 -19.55
N LEU A 165 3.86 4.46 -18.36
CA LEU A 165 2.86 4.14 -17.33
C LEU A 165 1.42 4.43 -17.79
N LYS A 166 1.20 5.61 -18.39
CA LYS A 166 -0.14 5.99 -18.91
C LYS A 166 -0.62 5.00 -19.95
N GLU A 167 0.24 4.60 -20.87
CA GLU A 167 -0.09 3.62 -21.91
C GLU A 167 -0.28 2.20 -21.36
N ALA A 168 0.53 1.78 -20.38
CA ALA A 168 0.47 0.43 -19.83
C ALA A 168 -0.79 0.17 -18.98
N TYR A 169 -1.28 1.20 -18.28
CA TYR A 169 -2.37 1.07 -17.31
C TYR A 169 -3.60 1.94 -17.60
N GLY A 170 -3.61 2.69 -18.70
CA GLY A 170 -4.72 3.58 -19.06
C GLY A 170 -4.92 4.72 -18.07
N LEU A 171 -3.86 5.22 -17.43
CA LEU A 171 -3.94 6.28 -16.44
C LEU A 171 -4.24 7.62 -17.10
N LYS A 172 -5.30 8.31 -16.65
CA LYS A 172 -5.70 9.60 -17.21
C LYS A 172 -4.84 10.78 -16.71
N ARG A 173 -4.14 10.60 -15.57
CA ARG A 173 -3.24 11.59 -14.98
C ARG A 173 -2.27 10.87 -14.03
N LEU A 174 -0.99 11.18 -14.15
CA LEU A 174 0.05 10.92 -13.16
C LEU A 174 0.49 12.28 -12.62
#